data_AF-A0A2U1VZM5-F1
#
_entry.id   AF-A0A2U1VZM5-F1
#
_cell.length_a   1.000
_cell.length_b   1.000
_cell.length_c   1.000
_cell.angle_alpha   90.00
_cell.angle_beta   90.00
_cell.angle_gamma   90.00
#
_symmetry.space_group_name_H-M   'P 1'
#
loop_
_entity.id
_entity.type
_entity.pdbx_description
1 polymer ?
#
loop_
_entity_poly.entity_id
_entity_poly.type
_entity_poly.pdbx_seq_one_letter_code
_entity_poly.pdbx_strand_id
1 'polypeptide(L)' 'MDAATKHMVEDIYQEAAQEALRRGLSRLTSHKEGVVAAAMLLSAITGQEDDEARGAVVGLNLRPAYGEEA' A
#
# COMPACT_ATOMS: atom_id res chain seq x y z
N MET A 1 -7.52 -11.73 6.14
CA MET A 1 -8.06 -10.55 5.44
C MET A 1 -9.06 -11.04 4.41
N ASP A 2 -10.29 -10.53 4.43
CA ASP A 2 -11.29 -10.83 3.40
C ASP A 2 -10.97 -10.10 2.07
N ALA A 3 -11.68 -10.48 1.02
CA ALA A 3 -11.42 -9.98 -0.33
C ALA A 3 -11.65 -8.47 -0.49
N ALA A 4 -12.65 -7.91 0.21
CA ALA A 4 -12.97 -6.48 0.11
C ALA A 4 -11.89 -5.65 0.80
N THR A 5 -11.48 -6.03 2.01
CA THR A 5 -10.36 -5.39 2.69
C THR A 5 -9.07 -5.49 1.90
N LYS A 6 -8.80 -6.64 1.27
CA LYS A 6 -7.61 -6.82 0.43
C LYS A 6 -7.59 -5.85 -0.75
N HIS A 7 -8.70 -5.71 -1.46
CA HIS A 7 -8.81 -4.79 -2.59
C HIS A 7 -8.53 -3.34 -2.16
N MET A 8 -9.14 -2.89 -1.05
CA MET A 8 -8.91 -1.52 -0.54
C MET A 8 -7.44 -1.27 -0.16
N VAL A 9 -6.78 -2.26 0.44
CA VAL A 9 -5.36 -2.20 0.78
C VAL A 9 -4.49 -2.11 -0.48
N GLU A 10 -4.80 -2.89 -1.51
CA GLU A 10 -4.09 -2.87 -2.80
C GLU A 10 -4.26 -1.52 -3.52
N ASP A 11 -5.47 -0.96 -3.54
CA ASP A 11 -5.77 0.33 -4.17
C ASP A 11 -4.97 1.46 -3.50
N ILE A 12 -5.08 1.59 -2.17
CA ILE A 12 -4.37 2.64 -1.41
C ILE A 12 -2.85 2.48 -1.54
N TYR A 13 -2.35 1.24 -1.53
CA TYR A 13 -0.94 0.98 -1.78
C TYR A 13 -0.52 1.53 -3.14
N GLN A 14 -1.26 1.22 -4.21
CA GLN A 14 -0.91 1.65 -5.56
C GLN A 14 -1.06 3.15 -5.73
N GLU A 15 -2.10 3.79 -5.21
CA GLU A 15 -2.30 5.23 -5.26
C GLU A 15 -1.11 5.99 -4.65
N ALA A 16 -0.72 5.63 -3.42
CA ALA A 16 0.39 6.27 -2.73
C ALA A 16 1.74 5.98 -3.41
N ALA A 17 1.97 4.73 -3.85
CA ALA A 17 3.21 4.37 -4.53
C ALA A 17 3.34 5.06 -5.91
N GLN A 18 2.24 5.16 -6.66
CA GLN A 18 2.21 5.85 -7.94
C GLN A 18 2.40 7.35 -7.77
N GLU A 19 1.78 7.97 -6.76
CA GLU A 19 1.99 9.39 -6.48
C GLU A 19 3.46 9.68 -6.13
N ALA A 20 4.08 8.85 -5.30
CA ALA A 20 5.50 8.94 -5.01
C ALA A 20 6.37 8.80 -6.29
N LEU A 21 6.02 7.87 -7.19
CA LEU A 21 6.71 7.72 -8.48
C LEU A 21 6.52 8.95 -9.38
N ARG A 22 5.30 9.50 -9.48
CA ARG A 22 5.01 10.73 -10.25
C ARG A 22 5.79 11.93 -9.75
N ARG A 23 6.06 11.99 -8.44
CA ARG A 23 6.93 12.99 -7.80
C ARG A 23 8.43 12.76 -8.04
N GLY A 24 8.80 11.72 -8.80
CA GLY A 24 10.19 11.41 -9.16
C GLY A 24 10.96 10.67 -8.07
N LEU A 25 10.28 10.09 -7.08
CA LEU A 25 10.94 9.34 -6.01
C LEU A 25 11.42 7.96 -6.50
N SER A 26 12.39 7.40 -5.78
CA SER A 26 12.90 6.06 -6.09
C SER A 26 11.83 5.00 -5.87
N ARG A 27 11.90 3.88 -6.62
CA ARG A 27 11.01 2.73 -6.43
C ARG A 27 10.96 2.23 -4.98
N LEU A 28 12.09 2.27 -4.28
CA LEU A 28 12.16 1.87 -2.87
C LEU A 28 11.38 2.85 -1.98
N THR A 29 11.51 4.16 -2.22
CA THR A 29 10.78 5.19 -1.48
C THR A 29 9.28 5.08 -1.75
N SER A 30 8.88 4.94 -3.02
CA SER A 30 7.49 4.75 -3.41
C SER A 30 6.86 3.49 -2.79
N HIS A 31 7.60 2.38 -2.77
CA HIS A 31 7.16 1.17 -2.08
C HIS A 31 6.93 1.42 -0.59
N LYS A 32 7.84 2.14 0.09
CA LYS A 32 7.70 2.48 1.51
C LYS A 32 6.46 3.35 1.76
N GLU A 33 6.22 4.36 0.92
CA GLU A 33 5.02 5.21 1.04
C GLU A 33 3.73 4.39 0.83
N GLY A 34 3.69 3.51 -0.17
CA GLY A 34 2.57 2.59 -0.40
C GLY A 34 2.30 1.67 0.79
N VAL A 35 3.34 1.05 1.36
CA VAL A 35 3.20 0.17 2.54
C VAL A 35 2.65 0.96 3.74
N VAL A 36 3.16 2.17 3.98
CA VAL A 36 2.70 3.01 5.09
C VAL A 36 1.24 3.39 4.91
N ALA A 37 0.84 3.90 3.75
CA ALA A 37 -0.53 4.31 3.49
C ALA A 37 -1.52 3.14 3.64
N ALA A 38 -1.19 1.99 3.06
CA ALA A 38 -2.04 0.81 3.11
C ALA A 38 -2.10 0.19 4.52
N ALA A 39 -1.00 0.25 5.29
CA ALA A 39 -0.99 -0.21 6.68
C ALA A 39 -1.83 0.70 7.59
N MET A 40 -1.76 2.02 7.39
CA MET A 40 -2.60 2.99 8.11
C MET A 40 -4.09 2.75 7.82
N LEU A 41 -4.46 2.51 6.55
CA LEU A 41 -5.83 2.15 6.19
C LEU A 41 -6.26 0.86 6.90
N LEU A 42 -5.44 -0.20 6.82
CA LEU A 42 -5.76 -1.49 7.40
C LEU A 42 -5.96 -1.40 8.92
N SER A 43 -5.04 -0.71 9.62
CA SER A 43 -5.14 -0.40 11.05
C SER A 43 -6.46 0.31 11.36
N ALA A 44 -6.81 1.36 10.60
CA ALA A 44 -8.02 2.15 10.83
C ALA A 44 -9.33 1.36 10.64
N ILE A 45 -9.41 0.45 9.67
CA ILE A 45 -10.66 -0.28 9.36
C ILE A 45 -10.82 -1.59 10.11
N THR A 46 -9.74 -2.14 10.67
CA THR A 46 -9.76 -3.41 11.41
C THR A 46 -9.52 -3.26 12.91
N GLY A 47 -8.96 -2.12 13.34
CA GLY A 47 -8.53 -1.90 14.72
C GLY A 47 -7.25 -2.66 15.11
N GLN A 48 -6.52 -3.22 14.14
CA GLN A 48 -5.23 -3.87 14.38
C GLN A 48 -4.15 -2.86 14.78
N GLU A 49 -3.17 -3.31 15.58
CA GLU A 49 -1.99 -2.50 15.88
C GLU A 49 -1.15 -2.25 14.61
N ASP A 50 -0.47 -1.11 14.57
CA ASP A 50 0.24 -0.65 13.37
C ASP A 50 1.31 -1.65 12.87
N ASP A 51 2.01 -2.33 13.79
CA ASP A 51 3.02 -3.34 13.43
C ASP A 51 2.39 -4.59 12.81
N GLU A 52 1.23 -5.03 13.31
CA GLU A 52 0.47 -6.15 12.73
C GLU A 52 -0.07 -5.79 11.34
N ALA A 53 -0.68 -4.60 11.21
CA ALA A 53 -1.20 -4.11 9.95
C ALA A 53 -0.09 -3.99 8.90
N ARG A 54 1.06 -3.43 9.29
CA ARG A 54 2.23 -3.32 8.42
C ARG A 54 2.76 -4.68 8.00
N GLY A 55 2.84 -5.64 8.92
CA GLY A 55 3.25 -7.02 8.63
C GLY A 55 2.33 -7.67 7.59
N ALA A 56 1.01 -7.50 7.74
CA ALA A 56 0.02 -8.01 6.80
C ALA A 56 0.19 -7.41 5.39
N VAL A 57 0.37 -6.09 5.29
CA VAL A 57 0.57 -5.39 4.00
C VAL A 57 1.87 -5.83 3.32
N VAL A 58 2.98 -5.92 4.05
CA VAL A 58 4.26 -6.42 3.51
C VAL A 58 4.11 -7.86 3.01
N GLY A 59 3.35 -8.69 3.73
CA GLY A 59 3.06 -10.07 3.36
C GLY A 59 2.30 -10.23 2.03
N LEU A 60 1.63 -9.18 1.55
CA LEU A 60 0.99 -9.18 0.22
C LEU A 60 2.01 -9.10 -0.93
N ASN A 61 3.27 -8.76 -0.64
CA ASN A 61 4.37 -8.69 -1.60
C ASN A 61 4.06 -7.79 -2.82
N LEU A 62 3.35 -6.68 -2.56
CA LEU A 62 2.98 -5.69 -3.56
C LEU A 62 4.21 -4.95 -4.09
N ARG A 63 4.11 -4.50 -5.34
CA ARG A 63 5.16 -3.71 -6.01
C ARG A 63 4.55 -2.47 -6.65
N PRO A 64 5.26 -1.33 -6.61
CA PRO A 64 4.79 -0.13 -7.32
C PRO A 64 4.61 -0.46 -8.81
N ALA A 65 3.38 -0.36 -9.31
CA ALA A 65 3.14 -0.43 -10.74
C ALA A 65 3.53 0.92 -11.35
N TYR A 66 4.22 0.90 -12.50
CA TYR A 66 4.19 2.06 -13.38
C TYR A 66 2.80 2.05 -14.00
N GLY A 67 2.09 3.17 -13.96
CA GLY A 67 0.74 3.25 -14.53
C GLY A 67 0.75 2.68 -15.95
N GLU A 68 0.05 1.57 -16.16
CA GLU A 68 -0.51 1.29 -17.47
C GLU A 68 -1.69 2.26 -17.60
N GLU A 69 -1.45 3.41 -18.24
CA GLU A 69 -2.53 4.08 -18.94
C GLU A 69 -2.93 3.14 -20.08
N ALA A 70 -4.03 2.40 -19.86
CA ALA A 70 -4.74 1.68 -20.91
C ALA A 70 -5.58 2.66 -21.74
#